data_AF-A0A133ML26-F1
#
_entry.id   AF-A0A133ML26-F1
#
_cell.length_a   1.000
_cell.length_b   1.000
_cell.length_c   1.000
_cell.angle_alpha   90.00
_cell.angle_beta   90.00
_cell.angle_gamma   90.00
#
_symmetry.space_group_name_H-M   'P 1'
#
loop_
_entity.id
_entity.type
_entity.pdbx_description
1 polymer ?
#
loop_
_entity_poly.entity_id
_entity_poly.type
_entity_poly.pdbx_seq_one_letter_code
_entity_poly.pdbx_strand_id
1 'polypeptide(L)'
;MLDQVRDYIYSNFGETLENRILDNYMLADGTYIIVKPDGNGQLKEFYRADIIFDKKLKKVDTTIENFKLLCKMDYNSKLIDMNKPIDGKKVIHSNNYLSFFVKKESLKPDEKTGQSKLNQERIDEYYRVLSNLEEKYAKKGKQSLELYKNVEKEIGEVDLEKLSKVKAWIDENIFNLDIDLKQKNYLKIFFLFNEDDFYKEGKRYLIPNIYNNNDYNLETKNHILGLPNDNMGLNSKKPYLENKTRSVVYPYLINQEEVLKQKKVFDFLFNLASQGKNNIYLNDSEIFAIKDGELLDSDFTGNYIRIKKGKECEIHDFDMISSYSPKLKKKFEFKNILDAPRENLYKNRK
;
A
#
# COMPACT_ATOMS: atom_id res chain seq x y z
N MET A 1 -3.40 16.20 -14.55
CA MET A 1 -4.31 15.30 -13.81
C MET A 1 -3.69 14.75 -12.53
N LEU A 2 -2.63 13.91 -12.57
CA LEU A 2 -2.06 13.33 -11.34
C LEU A 2 -1.56 14.38 -10.33
N ASP A 3 -0.80 15.38 -10.79
CA ASP A 3 -0.37 16.49 -9.94
C ASP A 3 -1.56 17.24 -9.34
N GLN A 4 -2.58 17.54 -10.15
CA GLN A 4 -3.79 18.24 -9.69
C GLN A 4 -4.53 17.45 -8.61
N VAL A 5 -4.69 16.14 -8.76
CA VAL A 5 -5.30 15.26 -7.76
C VAL A 5 -4.47 15.26 -6.47
N ARG A 6 -3.15 15.07 -6.60
CA ARG A 6 -2.23 15.07 -5.46
C ARG A 6 -2.31 16.40 -4.71
N ASP A 7 -2.13 17.50 -5.41
CA ASP A 7 -2.04 18.84 -4.83
C ASP A 7 -3.37 19.26 -4.21
N TYR A 8 -4.51 18.95 -4.84
CA TYR A 8 -5.82 19.20 -4.26
C TYR A 8 -6.04 18.41 -2.95
N ILE A 9 -5.72 17.11 -2.93
CA ILE A 9 -5.88 16.29 -1.73
C ILE A 9 -4.95 16.78 -0.61
N TYR A 10 -3.70 17.13 -0.92
CA TYR A 10 -2.78 17.63 0.09
C TYR A 10 -3.17 19.00 0.63
N SER A 11 -3.66 19.90 -0.22
CA SER A 11 -4.04 21.25 0.19
C SER A 11 -5.22 21.26 1.16
N ASN A 12 -6.15 20.31 1.02
CA ASN A 12 -7.37 20.24 1.84
C ASN A 12 -7.29 19.17 2.96
N PHE A 13 -6.52 18.10 2.76
CA PHE A 13 -6.54 16.92 3.63
C PHE A 13 -5.15 16.41 4.04
N GLY A 14 -4.07 17.10 3.69
CA GLY A 14 -2.69 16.62 3.89
C GLY A 14 -2.37 16.21 5.32
N GLU A 15 -2.81 16.98 6.32
CA GLU A 15 -2.57 16.71 7.74
C GLU A 15 -3.30 15.46 8.26
N THR A 16 -4.46 15.14 7.68
CA THR A 16 -5.30 14.01 8.11
C THR A 16 -5.17 12.79 7.18
N LEU A 17 -4.43 12.91 6.08
CA LEU A 17 -4.40 11.89 5.03
C LEU A 17 -3.89 10.55 5.54
N GLU A 18 -2.88 10.53 6.39
CA GLU A 18 -2.34 9.29 6.95
C GLU A 18 -3.35 8.55 7.83
N ASN A 19 -4.07 9.28 8.68
CA ASN A 19 -5.16 8.72 9.46
C ASN A 19 -6.26 8.16 8.54
N ARG A 20 -6.62 8.89 7.48
CA ARG A 20 -7.61 8.44 6.49
C ARG A 20 -7.16 7.18 5.73
N ILE A 21 -5.87 7.03 5.44
CA ILE A 21 -5.30 5.80 4.86
C ILE A 21 -5.53 4.64 5.85
N LEU A 22 -5.11 4.81 7.10
CA LEU A 22 -5.19 3.77 8.13
C LEU A 22 -6.64 3.40 8.50
N ASP A 23 -7.55 4.38 8.57
CA ASP A 23 -8.97 4.18 8.86
C ASP A 23 -9.67 3.35 7.75
N ASN A 24 -9.18 3.44 6.52
CA ASN A 24 -9.68 2.68 5.39
C ASN A 24 -8.83 1.46 5.05
N TYR A 25 -7.79 1.17 5.84
CA TYR A 25 -6.85 0.09 5.57
C TYR A 25 -7.50 -1.27 5.78
N MET A 26 -7.20 -2.19 4.88
CA MET A 26 -7.79 -3.53 4.87
C MET A 26 -6.68 -4.56 5.01
N LEU A 27 -6.58 -5.13 6.20
CA LEU A 27 -5.69 -6.26 6.46
C LEU A 27 -6.03 -7.44 5.54
N ALA A 28 -5.01 -8.12 5.04
CA ALA A 28 -5.18 -9.30 4.22
C ALA A 28 -5.59 -10.51 5.07
N ASP A 29 -6.24 -11.50 4.45
CA ASP A 29 -6.55 -12.77 5.12
C ASP A 29 -5.27 -13.38 5.70
N GLY A 30 -5.33 -13.79 6.96
CA GLY A 30 -4.19 -14.44 7.61
C GLY A 30 -4.24 -14.48 9.13
N THR A 31 -3.25 -15.15 9.70
CA THR A 31 -2.99 -15.16 11.14
C THR A 31 -1.96 -14.09 11.45
N TYR A 32 -2.31 -13.21 12.38
CA TYR A 32 -1.51 -12.08 12.83
C TYR A 32 -1.04 -12.33 14.25
N ILE A 33 0.26 -12.23 14.48
CA ILE A 33 0.89 -12.46 15.79
C ILE A 33 1.68 -11.20 16.18
N ILE A 34 1.50 -10.73 17.40
CA ILE A 34 2.33 -9.68 18.01
C ILE A 34 3.19 -10.32 19.09
N VAL A 35 4.50 -10.12 18.98
CA VAL A 35 5.52 -10.57 19.93
C VAL A 35 6.08 -9.33 20.62
N LYS A 36 6.23 -9.37 21.95
CA LYS A 36 6.78 -8.28 22.76
C LYS A 36 7.87 -8.80 23.69
N PRO A 37 8.85 -7.96 24.08
CA PRO A 37 9.73 -8.29 25.19
C PRO A 37 8.93 -8.34 26.50
N ASP A 38 9.15 -9.39 27.29
CA ASP A 38 8.66 -9.45 28.66
C ASP A 38 9.53 -8.59 29.61
N GLY A 39 9.27 -8.65 30.91
CA GLY A 39 10.02 -7.89 31.93
C GLY A 39 11.51 -8.22 32.00
N ASN A 40 11.94 -9.36 31.43
CA ASN A 40 13.34 -9.79 31.35
C ASN A 40 13.94 -9.53 29.95
N GLY A 41 13.18 -8.91 29.05
CA GLY A 41 13.59 -8.66 27.67
C GLY A 41 13.49 -9.88 26.74
N GLN A 42 12.88 -11.00 27.20
CA GLN A 42 12.65 -12.17 26.36
C GLN A 42 11.42 -11.94 25.48
N LEU A 43 11.55 -12.20 24.18
CA LEU A 43 10.43 -12.08 23.24
C LEU A 43 9.39 -13.19 23.48
N LYS A 44 8.15 -12.78 23.74
CA LYS A 44 6.98 -13.66 23.95
C LYS A 44 5.82 -13.23 23.08
N GLU A 45 5.07 -14.22 22.59
CA GLU A 45 3.79 -13.96 21.94
C GLU A 45 2.86 -13.25 22.94
N PHE A 46 2.39 -12.06 22.57
CA PHE A 46 1.51 -11.22 23.37
C PHE A 46 0.07 -11.27 22.85
N TYR A 47 -0.10 -11.38 21.54
CA TYR A 47 -1.41 -11.34 20.89
C TYR A 47 -1.42 -12.17 19.63
N ARG A 48 -2.57 -12.80 19.35
CA ARG A 48 -2.84 -13.52 18.12
C ARG A 48 -4.28 -13.32 17.69
N ALA A 49 -4.48 -13.07 16.41
CA ALA A 49 -5.81 -13.06 15.80
C ALA A 49 -5.79 -13.57 14.36
N ASP A 50 -6.89 -14.19 13.96
CA ASP A 50 -7.15 -14.49 12.56
C ASP A 50 -7.98 -13.37 11.94
N ILE A 51 -7.44 -12.78 10.87
CA ILE A 51 -8.10 -11.77 10.08
C ILE A 51 -8.74 -12.43 8.87
N ILE A 52 -10.03 -12.18 8.68
CA ILE A 52 -10.82 -12.70 7.55
C ILE A 52 -11.50 -11.52 6.85
N PHE A 53 -11.29 -11.45 5.54
CA PHE A 53 -11.91 -10.50 4.65
C PHE A 53 -13.24 -11.03 4.10
N ASP A 54 -14.34 -10.33 4.40
CA ASP A 54 -15.64 -10.62 3.80
C ASP A 54 -15.65 -10.10 2.35
N LYS A 55 -15.53 -11.02 1.39
CA LYS A 55 -15.55 -10.71 -0.05
C LYS A 55 -16.89 -10.15 -0.54
N LYS A 56 -18.01 -10.50 0.10
CA LYS A 56 -19.35 -10.02 -0.29
C LYS A 56 -19.55 -8.60 0.19
N LEU A 57 -19.23 -8.33 1.46
CA LEU A 57 -19.37 -7.01 2.07
C LEU A 57 -18.22 -6.06 1.71
N LYS A 58 -17.11 -6.60 1.21
CA LYS A 58 -15.83 -5.91 0.96
C LYS A 58 -15.32 -5.20 2.22
N LYS A 59 -15.36 -5.88 3.36
CA LYS A 59 -14.93 -5.36 4.66
C LYS A 59 -14.16 -6.40 5.47
N VAL A 60 -13.37 -5.91 6.42
CA VAL A 60 -12.74 -6.69 7.49
C VAL A 60 -13.43 -6.30 8.80
N ASP A 61 -13.52 -7.22 9.75
CA ASP A 61 -13.98 -6.88 11.10
C ASP A 61 -12.96 -5.96 11.80
N THR A 62 -13.34 -4.71 12.02
CA THR A 62 -12.49 -3.69 12.64
C THR A 62 -12.63 -3.65 14.16
N THR A 63 -13.49 -4.48 14.75
CA THR A 63 -13.70 -4.57 16.20
C THR A 63 -12.69 -5.49 16.90
N ILE A 64 -11.89 -6.21 16.11
CA ILE A 64 -10.79 -7.05 16.56
C ILE A 64 -9.83 -6.22 17.43
N GLU A 65 -9.39 -6.80 18.55
CA GLU A 65 -8.44 -6.16 19.44
C GLU A 65 -7.15 -5.81 18.69
N ASN A 66 -6.52 -4.68 19.03
CA ASN A 66 -5.30 -4.21 18.39
C ASN A 66 -5.42 -3.96 16.86
N PHE A 67 -6.62 -3.94 16.26
CA PHE A 67 -6.79 -3.80 14.81
C PHE A 67 -6.08 -2.56 14.23
N LYS A 68 -6.23 -1.39 14.87
CA LYS A 68 -5.55 -0.15 14.44
C LYS A 68 -4.03 -0.27 14.49
N LEU A 69 -3.51 -0.91 15.54
CA LEU A 69 -2.08 -1.16 15.70
C LEU A 69 -1.57 -2.12 14.62
N LEU A 70 -2.30 -3.20 14.33
CA LEU A 70 -1.99 -4.12 13.23
C LEU A 70 -1.97 -3.38 11.88
N CYS A 71 -2.93 -2.50 11.61
CA CYS A 71 -2.93 -1.67 10.39
C CYS A 71 -1.68 -0.80 10.29
N LYS A 72 -1.30 -0.11 11.37
CA LYS A 72 -0.09 0.72 11.42
C LYS A 72 1.17 -0.09 11.15
N MET A 73 1.34 -1.23 11.81
CA MET A 73 2.52 -2.08 11.60
C MET A 73 2.53 -2.71 10.20
N ASP A 74 1.41 -3.24 9.72
CA ASP A 74 1.28 -3.87 8.41
C ASP A 74 1.58 -2.89 7.26
N TYR A 75 1.01 -1.68 7.34
CA TYR A 75 1.22 -0.62 6.35
C TYR A 75 2.69 -0.22 6.22
N ASN A 76 3.42 -0.17 7.34
CA ASN A 76 4.84 0.17 7.35
C ASN A 76 5.77 -1.00 7.02
N SER A 77 5.29 -2.24 7.14
CA SER A 77 6.08 -3.47 6.93
C SER A 77 5.90 -4.14 5.58
N LYS A 78 4.88 -3.76 4.79
CA LYS A 78 4.65 -4.36 3.46
C LYS A 78 5.69 -3.90 2.43
N LEU A 79 5.97 -4.78 1.46
CA LEU A 79 6.66 -4.38 0.24
C LEU A 79 5.77 -3.40 -0.56
N ILE A 80 6.37 -2.39 -1.16
CA ILE A 80 5.64 -1.49 -2.06
C ILE A 80 5.40 -2.12 -3.44
N ASP A 81 6.27 -3.04 -3.85
CA ASP A 81 6.19 -3.78 -5.11
C ASP A 81 6.91 -5.13 -4.94
N MET A 82 6.36 -6.21 -5.50
CA MET A 82 6.97 -7.55 -5.46
C MET A 82 8.30 -7.66 -6.22
N ASN A 83 8.65 -6.68 -7.05
CA ASN A 83 9.92 -6.55 -7.74
C ASN A 83 10.96 -5.77 -6.93
N LYS A 84 10.58 -5.25 -5.76
CA LYS A 84 11.47 -4.58 -4.82
C LYS A 84 11.56 -5.34 -3.49
N PRO A 85 11.82 -6.67 -3.49
CA PRO A 85 11.81 -7.44 -2.27
C PRO A 85 13.09 -7.23 -1.44
N ILE A 86 12.99 -7.51 -0.14
CA ILE A 86 14.18 -7.75 0.70
C ILE A 86 14.73 -9.15 0.41
N ASP A 87 13.88 -10.18 0.54
CA ASP A 87 14.20 -11.55 0.12
C ASP A 87 14.14 -11.68 -1.41
N GLY A 88 15.30 -11.86 -2.06
CA GLY A 88 15.40 -12.01 -3.51
C GLY A 88 14.58 -13.17 -4.09
N LYS A 89 14.30 -14.23 -3.31
CA LYS A 89 13.46 -15.36 -3.74
C LYS A 89 11.95 -15.13 -3.51
N LYS A 90 11.57 -14.00 -2.90
CA LYS A 90 10.17 -13.58 -2.69
C LYS A 90 9.35 -14.60 -1.91
N VAL A 91 9.94 -15.28 -0.94
CA VAL A 91 9.25 -16.15 0.02
C VAL A 91 8.82 -15.33 1.24
N ILE A 92 9.73 -14.51 1.77
CA ILE A 92 9.44 -13.55 2.85
C ILE A 92 9.03 -12.21 2.23
N HIS A 93 7.86 -11.70 2.64
CA HIS A 93 7.17 -10.55 2.03
C HIS A 93 7.15 -9.30 2.92
N SER A 94 7.86 -9.31 4.05
CA SER A 94 8.06 -8.14 4.91
C SER A 94 9.31 -7.36 4.49
N ASN A 95 9.30 -6.06 4.77
CA ASN A 95 10.31 -5.13 4.30
C ASN A 95 11.39 -4.78 5.34
N ASN A 96 11.23 -5.23 6.60
CA ASN A 96 12.11 -4.90 7.72
C ASN A 96 12.22 -6.05 8.73
N TYR A 97 13.20 -5.97 9.62
CA TYR A 97 13.48 -7.03 10.60
C TYR A 97 12.41 -7.16 11.70
N LEU A 98 11.60 -6.13 11.96
CA LEU A 98 10.54 -6.13 12.98
C LEU A 98 9.26 -6.84 12.53
N SER A 99 9.26 -7.35 11.30
CA SER A 99 8.10 -8.03 10.73
C SER A 99 8.52 -9.23 9.90
N PHE A 100 7.71 -10.29 9.98
CA PHE A 100 7.95 -11.52 9.23
C PHE A 100 6.66 -11.93 8.53
N PHE A 101 6.56 -11.66 7.23
CA PHE A 101 5.38 -11.97 6.43
C PHE A 101 5.67 -13.15 5.52
N VAL A 102 4.88 -14.21 5.62
CA VAL A 102 5.02 -15.39 4.76
C VAL A 102 3.64 -15.97 4.47
N LYS A 103 3.46 -16.58 3.30
CA LYS A 103 2.24 -17.37 3.06
C LYS A 103 2.36 -18.71 3.78
N LYS A 104 1.28 -19.17 4.43
CA LYS A 104 1.27 -20.45 5.16
C LYS A 104 1.63 -21.65 4.27
N GLU A 105 1.33 -21.58 2.97
CA GLU A 105 1.74 -22.60 2.00
C GLU A 105 3.26 -22.76 1.87
N SER A 106 4.04 -21.71 2.17
CA SER A 106 5.50 -21.75 2.12
C SER A 106 6.13 -22.46 3.32
N LEU A 107 5.37 -22.64 4.41
CA LEU A 107 5.78 -23.39 5.60
C LEU A 107 5.57 -24.89 5.43
N LYS A 108 4.69 -25.31 4.52
CA LYS A 108 4.42 -26.72 4.25
C LYS A 108 5.58 -27.37 3.49
N PRO A 109 5.96 -28.59 3.87
CA PRO A 109 6.83 -29.43 3.05
C PRO A 109 6.20 -29.66 1.67
N ASP A 110 6.99 -29.51 0.62
CA ASP A 110 6.58 -29.90 -0.73
C ASP A 110 6.43 -31.43 -0.82
N GLU A 111 5.37 -31.91 -1.46
CA GLU A 111 5.07 -33.35 -1.55
C GLU A 111 6.13 -34.15 -2.32
N LYS A 112 6.90 -33.51 -3.21
CA LYS A 112 7.93 -34.17 -4.02
C LYS A 112 9.31 -34.09 -3.40
N THR A 113 9.68 -32.94 -2.84
CA THR A 113 11.03 -32.72 -2.30
C THR A 113 11.12 -32.92 -0.79
N GLY A 114 9.98 -32.95 -0.08
CA GLY A 114 9.92 -32.97 1.38
C GLY A 114 10.41 -31.67 2.03
N GLN A 115 10.73 -30.64 1.24
CA GLN A 115 11.29 -29.38 1.74
C GLN A 115 10.26 -28.25 1.62
N SER A 116 10.15 -27.44 2.66
CA SER A 116 9.35 -26.22 2.65
C SER A 116 10.01 -25.12 1.82
N LYS A 117 9.22 -24.26 1.17
CA LYS A 117 9.74 -23.11 0.41
C LYS A 117 10.49 -22.12 1.32
N LEU A 118 9.98 -21.94 2.54
CA LEU A 118 10.71 -21.30 3.61
C LEU A 118 11.60 -22.34 4.28
N ASN A 119 12.89 -22.05 4.38
CA ASN A 119 13.88 -22.88 5.07
C ASN A 119 14.89 -21.99 5.80
N GLN A 120 15.77 -22.60 6.60
CA GLN A 120 16.74 -21.87 7.41
C GLN A 120 17.67 -20.98 6.58
N GLU A 121 18.18 -21.48 5.45
CA GLU A 121 19.05 -20.73 4.54
C GLU A 121 18.38 -19.43 4.03
N ARG A 122 17.06 -19.47 3.80
CA ARG A 122 16.29 -18.29 3.40
C ARG A 122 16.11 -17.29 4.53
N ILE A 123 15.87 -17.76 5.75
CA ILE A 123 15.77 -16.92 6.95
C ILE A 123 17.11 -16.23 7.20
N ASP A 124 18.20 -17.00 7.16
CA ASP A 124 19.56 -16.50 7.35
C ASP A 124 19.91 -15.43 6.32
N GLU A 125 19.65 -15.69 5.03
CA GLU A 125 19.91 -14.71 3.96
C GLU A 125 19.06 -13.45 4.12
N TYR A 126 17.79 -13.59 4.51
CA TYR A 126 16.91 -12.44 4.75
C TYR A 126 17.45 -11.50 5.83
N TYR A 127 17.82 -12.05 6.98
CA TYR A 127 18.38 -11.26 8.08
C TYR A 127 19.79 -10.76 7.77
N ARG A 128 20.63 -11.51 7.02
CA ARG A 128 21.94 -11.05 6.54
C ARG A 128 21.81 -9.81 5.66
N VAL A 129 20.83 -9.78 4.76
CA VAL A 129 20.54 -8.62 3.90
C VAL A 129 20.08 -7.43 4.74
N LEU A 130 19.21 -7.65 5.74
CA LEU A 130 18.72 -6.59 6.62
C LEU A 130 19.83 -6.02 7.53
N SER A 131 20.79 -6.83 7.95
CA SER A 131 21.96 -6.35 8.70
C SER A 131 22.99 -5.61 7.82
N ASN A 132 22.92 -5.75 6.49
CA ASN A 132 23.85 -5.11 5.56
C ASN A 132 23.13 -4.47 4.36
N LEU A 133 22.25 -3.52 4.64
CA LEU A 133 21.46 -2.82 3.63
C LEU A 133 22.33 -1.92 2.72
N GLU A 134 23.46 -1.41 3.22
CA GLU A 134 24.39 -0.64 2.40
C GLU A 134 24.89 -1.47 1.20
N GLU A 135 25.30 -2.72 1.43
CA GLU A 135 25.73 -3.64 0.37
C GLU A 135 24.60 -3.91 -0.64
N LYS A 136 23.36 -4.10 -0.16
CA LYS A 136 22.18 -4.30 -1.01
C LYS A 136 21.99 -3.10 -1.95
N TYR A 137 22.00 -1.88 -1.41
CA TYR A 137 21.73 -0.68 -2.20
C TYR A 137 22.93 -0.27 -3.07
N ALA A 138 24.16 -0.55 -2.64
CA ALA A 138 25.35 -0.41 -3.47
C ALA A 138 25.26 -1.26 -4.74
N LYS A 139 24.81 -2.53 -4.62
CA LYS A 139 24.57 -3.42 -5.77
C LYS A 139 23.45 -2.94 -6.70
N LYS A 140 22.50 -2.15 -6.18
CA LYS A 140 21.39 -1.58 -6.95
C LYS A 140 21.79 -0.30 -7.71
N GLY A 141 22.87 0.36 -7.32
CA GLY A 141 23.40 1.54 -8.02
C GLY A 141 23.59 2.77 -7.13
N LYS A 142 24.35 3.75 -7.63
CA LYS A 142 24.80 4.95 -6.88
C LYS A 142 23.62 5.72 -6.26
N GLN A 143 22.57 6.01 -7.04
CA GLN A 143 21.42 6.78 -6.55
C GLN A 143 20.65 6.02 -5.44
N SER A 144 20.55 4.70 -5.54
CA SER A 144 19.90 3.87 -4.50
C SER A 144 20.68 3.93 -3.18
N LEU A 145 22.01 3.84 -3.26
CA LEU A 145 22.90 3.91 -2.11
C LEU A 145 22.86 5.30 -1.45
N GLU A 146 22.83 6.36 -2.24
CA GLU A 146 22.74 7.73 -1.73
C GLU A 146 21.42 8.00 -1.00
N LEU A 147 20.30 7.58 -1.58
CA LEU A 147 18.99 7.64 -0.93
C LEU A 147 18.98 6.87 0.40
N TYR A 148 19.59 5.69 0.44
CA TYR A 148 19.73 4.91 1.67
C TYR A 148 20.55 5.64 2.73
N LYS A 149 21.75 6.13 2.37
CA LYS A 149 22.64 6.87 3.29
C LYS A 149 21.98 8.13 3.85
N ASN A 150 21.19 8.83 3.04
CA ASN A 150 20.47 10.02 3.51
C ASN A 150 19.41 9.67 4.55
N VAL A 151 18.71 8.55 4.39
CA VAL A 151 17.76 8.08 5.41
C VAL A 151 18.47 7.57 6.65
N GLU A 152 19.54 6.79 6.49
CA GLU A 152 20.32 6.28 7.63
C GLU A 152 20.87 7.42 8.50
N LYS A 153 21.32 8.53 7.89
CA LYS A 153 21.70 9.75 8.64
C LYS A 153 20.54 10.36 9.43
N GLU A 154 19.31 10.25 8.93
CA GLU A 154 18.13 10.83 9.56
C GLU A 154 17.59 9.95 10.70
N ILE A 155 17.50 8.64 10.50
CA ILE A 155 16.82 7.71 11.43
C ILE A 155 17.78 6.83 12.24
N GLY A 156 19.08 6.89 11.94
CA GLY A 156 20.12 6.04 12.52
C GLY A 156 20.32 4.72 11.79
N GLU A 157 21.32 3.98 12.21
CA GLU A 157 21.66 2.64 11.70
C GLU A 157 20.61 1.59 12.10
N VAL A 158 20.69 0.41 11.50
CA VAL A 158 19.86 -0.75 11.88
C VAL A 158 20.26 -1.20 13.29
N ASP A 159 19.27 -1.37 14.17
CA ASP A 159 19.50 -1.92 15.51
C ASP A 159 19.81 -3.43 15.41
N LEU A 160 21.10 -3.75 15.38
CA LEU A 160 21.60 -5.12 15.24
C LEU A 160 21.27 -6.00 16.45
N GLU A 161 21.09 -5.43 17.64
CA GLU A 161 20.72 -6.18 18.84
C GLU A 161 19.26 -6.64 18.73
N LYS A 162 18.33 -5.73 18.41
CA LYS A 162 16.93 -6.09 18.16
C LYS A 162 16.81 -7.06 16.99
N LEU A 163 17.52 -6.83 15.89
CA LEU A 163 17.53 -7.72 14.73
C LEU A 163 17.94 -9.13 15.12
N SER A 164 19.02 -9.28 15.90
CA SER A 164 19.51 -10.57 16.37
C SER A 164 18.50 -11.27 17.28
N LYS A 165 17.86 -10.54 18.21
CA LYS A 165 16.80 -11.09 19.08
C LYS A 165 15.60 -11.57 18.27
N VAL A 166 15.19 -10.80 17.28
CA VAL A 166 14.05 -11.16 16.40
C VAL A 166 14.39 -12.39 15.56
N LYS A 167 15.57 -12.43 14.95
CA LYS A 167 16.03 -13.61 14.20
C LYS A 167 16.03 -14.86 15.07
N ALA A 168 16.59 -14.80 16.28
CA ALA A 168 16.61 -15.92 17.21
C ALA A 168 15.20 -16.44 17.52
N TRP A 169 14.25 -15.53 17.77
CA TRP A 169 12.86 -15.92 17.98
C TRP A 169 12.26 -16.60 16.74
N ILE A 170 12.52 -16.08 15.54
CA ILE A 170 12.05 -16.71 14.29
C ILE A 170 12.63 -18.11 14.13
N ASP A 171 13.95 -18.27 14.31
CA ASP A 171 14.64 -19.57 14.16
C ASP A 171 14.06 -20.63 15.11
N GLU A 172 13.74 -20.25 16.35
CA GLU A 172 13.18 -21.15 17.36
C GLU A 172 11.70 -21.50 17.13
N ASN A 173 10.90 -20.54 16.64
CA ASN A 173 9.45 -20.63 16.72
C ASN A 173 8.76 -20.86 15.37
N ILE A 174 9.28 -20.34 14.25
CA ILE A 174 8.51 -20.23 12.99
C ILE A 174 7.94 -21.55 12.47
N PHE A 175 8.67 -22.66 12.65
CA PHE A 175 8.25 -24.00 12.23
C PHE A 175 7.45 -24.77 13.28
N ASN A 176 7.35 -24.23 14.50
CA ASN A 176 6.69 -24.85 15.66
C ASN A 176 5.43 -24.09 16.11
N LEU A 177 5.02 -23.04 15.39
CA LEU A 177 3.80 -22.29 15.70
C LEU A 177 2.56 -23.16 15.52
N ASP A 178 1.68 -23.16 16.52
CA ASP A 178 0.37 -23.79 16.45
C ASP A 178 -0.59 -22.99 15.55
N ILE A 179 -0.48 -23.16 14.23
CA ILE A 179 -1.29 -22.44 13.24
C ILE A 179 -1.91 -23.41 12.23
N ASP A 180 -3.14 -23.10 11.80
CA ASP A 180 -3.78 -23.85 10.72
C ASP A 180 -3.10 -23.59 9.38
N LEU A 181 -2.25 -24.52 8.97
CA LEU A 181 -1.58 -24.48 7.68
C LEU A 181 -2.51 -24.86 6.52
N LYS A 182 -3.72 -25.42 6.74
CA LYS A 182 -4.61 -25.84 5.62
C LYS A 182 -4.93 -24.67 4.69
N GLN A 183 -5.11 -23.48 5.25
CA GLN A 183 -5.36 -22.25 4.51
C GLN A 183 -4.08 -21.73 3.83
N LYS A 184 -4.21 -21.21 2.60
CA LYS A 184 -3.09 -20.63 1.83
C LYS A 184 -2.86 -19.13 2.09
N ASN A 185 -3.46 -18.60 3.16
CA ASN A 185 -3.40 -17.18 3.50
C ASN A 185 -2.09 -16.82 4.21
N TYR A 186 -1.99 -15.59 4.72
CA TYR A 186 -0.75 -15.11 5.33
C TYR A 186 -0.57 -15.58 6.78
N LEU A 187 0.68 -15.74 7.18
CA LEU A 187 1.16 -15.60 8.54
C LEU A 187 1.95 -14.28 8.59
N LYS A 188 1.58 -13.40 9.52
CA LYS A 188 2.28 -12.13 9.74
C LYS A 188 2.63 -11.98 11.21
N ILE A 189 3.93 -11.92 11.50
CA ILE A 189 4.46 -11.78 12.85
C ILE A 189 5.07 -10.39 12.98
N PHE A 190 4.78 -9.70 14.07
CA PHE A 190 5.24 -8.35 14.38
C PHE A 190 5.97 -8.34 15.71
N PHE A 191 7.17 -7.76 15.74
CA PHE A 191 8.01 -7.66 16.94
C PHE A 191 7.96 -6.24 17.49
N LEU A 192 7.12 -6.03 18.49
CA LEU A 192 6.80 -4.72 19.02
C LEU A 192 7.68 -4.38 20.23
N PHE A 193 8.81 -3.74 19.96
CA PHE A 193 9.64 -3.08 20.98
C PHE A 193 9.14 -1.66 21.26
N ASN A 194 8.90 -0.90 20.19
CA ASN A 194 8.27 0.41 20.19
C ASN A 194 7.45 0.55 18.89
N GLU A 195 6.30 1.22 18.95
CA GLU A 195 5.48 1.45 17.75
C GLU A 195 6.18 2.29 16.68
N ASP A 196 7.00 3.27 17.09
CA ASP A 196 7.66 4.19 16.16
C ASP A 196 8.78 3.51 15.36
N ASP A 197 9.30 2.38 15.85
CA ASP A 197 10.32 1.62 15.15
C ASP A 197 9.79 1.08 13.81
N PHE A 198 8.48 0.75 13.72
CA PHE A 198 7.87 0.34 12.45
C PHE A 198 7.89 1.46 11.40
N TYR A 199 7.62 2.70 11.81
CA TYR A 199 7.69 3.85 10.90
C TYR A 199 9.12 4.07 10.41
N LYS A 200 10.11 4.05 11.33
CA LYS A 200 11.53 4.23 10.98
C LYS A 200 12.01 3.16 10.01
N GLU A 201 11.79 1.89 10.33
CA GLU A 201 12.24 0.79 9.49
C GLU A 201 11.45 0.68 8.18
N GLY A 202 10.15 0.99 8.20
CA GLY A 202 9.36 1.17 6.98
C GLY A 202 9.92 2.27 6.08
N LYS A 203 10.33 3.41 6.64
CA LYS A 203 10.98 4.51 5.92
C LYS A 203 12.35 4.10 5.35
N ARG A 204 13.14 3.35 6.11
CA ARG A 204 14.43 2.77 5.67
C ARG A 204 14.29 1.97 4.38
N TYR A 205 13.22 1.19 4.28
CA TYR A 205 12.89 0.47 3.06
C TYR A 205 12.25 1.36 1.99
N LEU A 206 11.30 2.22 2.36
CA LEU A 206 10.46 2.96 1.42
C LEU A 206 11.29 3.86 0.51
N ILE A 207 12.18 4.66 1.09
CA ILE A 207 12.84 5.77 0.39
C ILE A 207 13.77 5.28 -0.73
N PRO A 208 14.67 4.29 -0.53
CA PRO A 208 15.51 3.81 -1.63
C PRO A 208 14.73 3.02 -2.69
N ASN A 209 13.46 2.72 -2.44
CA ASN A 209 12.62 1.90 -3.30
C ASN A 209 11.45 2.67 -3.93
N ILE A 210 11.21 3.93 -3.56
CA ILE A 210 9.98 4.66 -3.91
C ILE A 210 9.79 4.86 -5.43
N TYR A 211 10.86 5.15 -6.17
CA TYR A 211 10.81 5.35 -7.61
C TYR A 211 10.71 4.04 -8.39
N ASN A 212 10.16 4.07 -9.61
CA ASN A 212 9.94 2.91 -10.46
C ASN A 212 11.23 2.13 -10.74
N ASN A 213 12.27 2.82 -11.23
CA ASN A 213 13.65 2.33 -11.25
C ASN A 213 14.59 3.52 -10.99
N ASN A 214 15.55 3.31 -10.09
CA ASN A 214 16.50 4.36 -9.70
C ASN A 214 17.59 4.60 -10.76
N ASP A 215 17.81 3.68 -11.70
CA ASP A 215 18.75 3.86 -12.82
C ASP A 215 18.36 5.06 -13.70
N TYR A 216 17.08 5.41 -13.71
CA TYR A 216 16.53 6.51 -14.50
C TYR A 216 16.45 7.82 -13.72
N ASN A 217 16.93 7.86 -12.48
CA ASN A 217 16.87 9.06 -11.66
C ASN A 217 17.90 10.09 -12.14
N LEU A 218 17.44 11.33 -12.29
CA LEU A 218 18.29 12.48 -12.64
C LEU A 218 18.73 13.19 -11.37
N GLU A 219 20.04 13.30 -11.19
CA GLU A 219 20.65 14.10 -10.13
C GLU A 219 20.67 15.57 -10.58
N THR A 220 19.96 16.44 -9.86
CA THR A 220 20.02 17.89 -10.01
C THR A 220 20.79 18.48 -8.84
N LYS A 221 21.21 19.76 -8.91
CA LYS A 221 22.01 20.41 -7.86
C LYS A 221 21.42 20.27 -6.45
N ASN A 222 20.09 20.17 -6.32
CA ASN A 222 19.40 20.16 -5.03
C ASN A 222 18.56 18.90 -4.78
N HIS A 223 18.18 18.14 -5.82
CA HIS A 223 17.21 17.05 -5.70
C HIS A 223 17.50 15.87 -6.64
N ILE A 224 17.10 14.68 -6.21
CA ILE A 224 16.98 13.51 -7.07
C ILE A 224 15.57 13.49 -7.65
N LEU A 225 15.46 13.58 -8.97
CA LEU A 225 14.21 13.45 -9.70
C LEU A 225 14.08 12.02 -10.24
N GLY A 226 12.94 11.39 -10.04
CA GLY A 226 12.69 10.03 -10.49
C GLY A 226 11.27 9.82 -11.00
N LEU A 227 11.09 8.75 -11.77
CA LEU A 227 9.77 8.32 -12.24
C LEU A 227 9.04 7.63 -11.07
N PRO A 228 7.83 8.06 -10.67
CA PRO A 228 7.05 7.37 -9.65
C PRO A 228 6.60 5.98 -10.14
N ASN A 229 6.25 5.10 -9.20
CA ASN A 229 5.73 3.78 -9.56
C ASN A 229 4.26 3.83 -10.01
N ASP A 230 3.46 4.75 -9.45
CA ASP A 230 2.01 4.73 -9.61
C ASP A 230 1.57 5.14 -11.02
N ASN A 231 0.72 4.32 -11.64
CA ASN A 231 0.06 4.52 -12.95
C ASN A 231 0.97 4.73 -14.19
N MET A 232 2.28 4.92 -14.03
CA MET A 232 3.25 5.01 -15.14
C MET A 232 4.54 4.25 -14.83
N GLY A 233 4.55 2.94 -15.09
CA GLY A 233 5.76 2.12 -15.00
C GLY A 233 6.48 2.00 -16.34
N LEU A 234 7.72 2.50 -16.41
CA LEU A 234 8.64 2.22 -17.52
C LEU A 234 9.40 0.92 -17.24
N ASN A 235 9.53 0.08 -18.27
CA ASN A 235 10.44 -1.05 -18.20
C ASN A 235 10.98 -1.32 -19.60
N SER A 236 12.04 -2.13 -19.68
CA SER A 236 12.70 -2.47 -20.94
C SER A 236 11.77 -3.12 -21.97
N LYS A 237 10.58 -3.61 -21.57
CA LYS A 237 9.55 -4.19 -22.45
C LYS A 237 8.51 -3.18 -22.93
N LYS A 238 8.52 -1.94 -22.43
CA LYS A 238 7.61 -0.85 -22.82
C LYS A 238 8.37 0.39 -23.34
N PRO A 239 9.28 0.24 -24.33
CA PRO A 239 10.04 1.36 -24.86
C PRO A 239 9.19 2.38 -25.63
N TYR A 240 7.91 2.11 -25.88
CA TYR A 240 6.99 3.02 -26.55
C TYR A 240 6.41 4.11 -25.63
N LEU A 241 6.57 3.97 -24.31
CA LEU A 241 6.17 4.98 -23.32
C LEU A 241 7.28 6.05 -23.11
N GLU A 242 8.45 5.82 -23.69
CA GLU A 242 9.57 6.75 -23.69
C GLU A 242 9.33 7.90 -24.68
N ASN A 243 9.60 9.13 -24.25
CA ASN A 243 9.61 10.31 -25.10
C ASN A 243 10.92 10.39 -25.91
N LYS A 244 11.16 9.44 -26.80
CA LYS A 244 12.42 9.30 -27.56
C LYS A 244 12.80 10.52 -28.41
N THR A 245 11.85 11.40 -28.70
CA THR A 245 12.06 12.63 -29.47
C THR A 245 12.45 13.83 -28.59
N ARG A 246 12.49 13.68 -27.26
CA ARG A 246 12.87 14.73 -26.31
C ARG A 246 14.24 14.44 -25.69
N SER A 247 14.93 15.48 -25.23
CA SER A 247 16.20 15.35 -24.49
C SER A 247 16.04 14.59 -23.18
N VAL A 248 14.88 14.76 -22.50
CA VAL A 248 14.48 13.93 -21.37
C VAL A 248 13.49 12.89 -21.88
N VAL A 249 13.94 11.64 -21.91
CA VAL A 249 13.19 10.50 -22.46
C VAL A 249 12.05 10.07 -21.52
N TYR A 250 12.06 10.51 -20.26
CA TYR A 250 11.06 10.16 -19.26
C TYR A 250 9.89 11.16 -19.26
N PRO A 251 8.63 10.69 -19.26
CA PRO A 251 7.46 11.55 -19.42
C PRO A 251 7.08 12.33 -18.17
N TYR A 252 7.44 11.84 -16.99
CA TYR A 252 7.05 12.42 -15.71
C TYR A 252 8.14 12.13 -14.68
N LEU A 253 8.71 13.18 -14.09
CA LEU A 253 9.74 13.09 -13.08
C LEU A 253 9.38 14.04 -11.95
N ILE A 254 9.45 13.55 -10.73
CA ILE A 254 9.12 14.31 -9.52
C ILE A 254 10.20 14.09 -8.48
N ASN A 255 10.28 15.00 -7.53
CA ASN A 255 11.25 14.89 -6.44
C ASN A 255 10.77 13.93 -5.33
N GLN A 256 11.62 13.73 -4.33
CA GLN A 256 11.37 12.79 -3.24
C GLN A 256 10.15 13.16 -2.39
N GLU A 257 9.93 14.45 -2.12
CA GLU A 257 8.79 14.92 -1.36
C GLU A 257 7.48 14.67 -2.11
N GLU A 258 7.46 15.03 -3.41
CA GLU A 258 6.32 14.86 -4.29
C GLU A 258 5.96 13.39 -4.50
N VAL A 259 6.94 12.49 -4.65
CA VAL A 259 6.66 11.05 -4.81
C VAL A 259 6.11 10.42 -3.54
N LEU A 260 6.60 10.82 -2.37
CA LEU A 260 6.04 10.38 -1.10
C LEU A 260 4.60 10.87 -0.92
N LYS A 261 4.35 12.13 -1.32
CA LYS A 261 3.01 12.69 -1.34
C LYS A 261 2.09 11.86 -2.25
N GLN A 262 2.52 11.66 -3.49
CA GLN A 262 1.78 10.88 -4.47
C GLN A 262 1.47 9.47 -3.96
N LYS A 263 2.44 8.75 -3.40
CA LYS A 263 2.22 7.40 -2.85
C LYS A 263 1.09 7.39 -1.81
N LYS A 264 1.11 8.32 -0.84
CA LYS A 264 0.08 8.40 0.19
C LYS A 264 -1.32 8.63 -0.40
N VAL A 265 -1.42 9.48 -1.43
CA VAL A 265 -2.68 9.68 -2.17
C VAL A 265 -3.13 8.38 -2.83
N PHE A 266 -2.23 7.66 -3.49
CA PHE A 266 -2.55 6.39 -4.13
C PHE A 266 -2.91 5.28 -3.13
N ASP A 267 -2.25 5.21 -1.97
CA ASP A 267 -2.64 4.29 -0.90
C ASP A 267 -4.07 4.59 -0.40
N PHE A 268 -4.40 5.86 -0.21
CA PHE A 268 -5.74 6.29 0.18
C PHE A 268 -6.79 5.88 -0.86
N LEU A 269 -6.55 6.21 -2.13
CA LEU A 269 -7.46 5.86 -3.23
C LEU A 269 -7.59 4.33 -3.38
N PHE A 270 -6.48 3.58 -3.25
CA PHE A 270 -6.49 2.12 -3.34
C PHE A 270 -7.33 1.46 -2.25
N ASN A 271 -7.29 2.02 -1.03
CA ASN A 271 -8.11 1.56 0.09
C ASN A 271 -9.61 1.78 -0.21
N LEU A 272 -9.98 2.95 -0.73
CA LEU A 272 -11.36 3.23 -1.16
C LEU A 272 -11.82 2.28 -2.28
N ALA A 273 -11.02 2.10 -3.33
CA ALA A 273 -11.31 1.16 -4.41
C ALA A 273 -11.45 -0.28 -3.91
N SER A 274 -10.69 -0.67 -2.89
CA SER A 274 -10.77 -2.00 -2.25
C SER A 274 -12.09 -2.25 -1.54
N GLN A 275 -12.72 -1.20 -1.02
CA GLN A 275 -14.09 -1.24 -0.48
C GLN A 275 -15.17 -1.18 -1.58
N GLY A 276 -14.76 -1.02 -2.85
CA GLY A 276 -15.66 -0.85 -4.00
C GLY A 276 -16.21 0.57 -4.16
N LYS A 277 -15.65 1.55 -3.44
CA LYS A 277 -15.99 2.96 -3.57
C LYS A 277 -15.16 3.55 -4.71
N ASN A 278 -15.75 3.58 -5.89
CA ASN A 278 -15.05 3.92 -7.14
C ASN A 278 -15.30 5.38 -7.58
N ASN A 279 -16.30 6.04 -6.99
CA ASN A 279 -16.69 7.42 -7.29
C ASN A 279 -16.33 8.30 -6.09
N ILE A 280 -15.38 9.22 -6.26
CA ILE A 280 -14.92 10.08 -5.17
C ILE A 280 -15.27 11.52 -5.51
N TYR A 281 -16.00 12.16 -4.62
CA TYR A 281 -16.37 13.57 -4.67
C TYR A 281 -15.61 14.28 -3.56
N LEU A 282 -14.87 15.31 -3.93
CA LEU A 282 -13.98 16.05 -3.05
C LEU A 282 -14.35 17.52 -3.09
N ASN A 283 -14.70 18.10 -1.95
CA ASN A 283 -14.73 19.55 -1.78
C ASN A 283 -13.67 19.96 -0.75
N ASP A 284 -13.59 21.24 -0.41
CA ASP A 284 -12.54 21.76 0.45
C ASP A 284 -12.66 21.30 1.92
N SER A 285 -13.78 20.67 2.29
CA SER A 285 -14.08 20.23 3.66
C SER A 285 -14.20 18.72 3.82
N GLU A 286 -14.70 18.02 2.80
CA GLU A 286 -15.17 16.64 2.91
C GLU A 286 -14.82 15.79 1.68
N ILE A 287 -14.72 14.49 1.92
CA ILE A 287 -14.51 13.45 0.91
C ILE A 287 -15.68 12.49 0.96
N PHE A 288 -16.46 12.43 -0.11
CA PHE A 288 -17.53 11.44 -0.28
C PHE A 288 -17.06 10.36 -1.26
N ALA A 289 -16.97 9.13 -0.77
CA ALA A 289 -16.57 7.99 -1.58
C ALA A 289 -17.71 6.98 -1.63
N ILE A 290 -18.33 6.84 -2.82
CA ILE A 290 -19.54 6.05 -3.03
C ILE A 290 -19.32 4.95 -4.08
N LYS A 291 -20.19 3.94 -4.04
CA LYS A 291 -20.15 2.81 -4.98
C LYS A 291 -20.80 3.17 -6.32
N ASP A 292 -20.69 2.25 -7.27
CA ASP A 292 -21.41 2.35 -8.52
C ASP A 292 -22.92 2.19 -8.32
N GLY A 293 -23.70 3.09 -8.92
CA GLY A 293 -25.16 3.15 -8.78
C GLY A 293 -25.65 3.94 -7.57
N GLU A 294 -24.76 4.35 -6.66
CA GLU A 294 -25.08 5.30 -5.60
C GLU A 294 -25.01 6.73 -6.13
N LEU A 295 -25.81 7.63 -5.55
CA LEU A 295 -25.83 9.06 -5.84
C LEU A 295 -25.61 9.85 -4.55
N LEU A 296 -25.04 11.04 -4.65
CA LEU A 296 -25.00 11.97 -3.51
C LEU A 296 -26.43 12.39 -3.15
N ASP A 297 -26.70 12.51 -1.85
CA ASP A 297 -28.00 12.89 -1.30
C ASP A 297 -28.09 14.39 -0.95
N SER A 298 -26.96 15.10 -1.03
CA SER A 298 -26.83 16.54 -0.83
C SER A 298 -26.39 17.26 -2.10
N ASP A 299 -26.58 18.58 -2.10
CA ASP A 299 -25.97 19.45 -3.09
C ASP A 299 -24.43 19.33 -3.00
N PHE A 300 -23.74 19.44 -4.12
CA PHE A 300 -22.29 19.30 -4.18
C PHE A 300 -21.66 20.20 -5.25
N THR A 301 -20.53 20.82 -4.89
CA THR A 301 -19.64 21.54 -5.79
C THR A 301 -18.22 21.17 -5.40
N GLY A 302 -17.38 20.80 -6.36
CA GLY A 302 -16.01 20.33 -6.09
C GLY A 302 -15.48 19.43 -7.19
N ASN A 303 -14.42 18.68 -6.88
CA ASN A 303 -13.81 17.74 -7.82
C ASN A 303 -14.44 16.36 -7.74
N TYR A 304 -14.42 15.66 -8.86
CA TYR A 304 -14.82 14.26 -9.00
C TYR A 304 -13.65 13.44 -9.52
N ILE A 305 -13.43 12.27 -8.92
CA ILE A 305 -12.41 11.31 -9.33
C ILE A 305 -13.07 9.95 -9.51
N ARG A 306 -12.92 9.39 -10.71
CA ARG A 306 -13.27 7.99 -10.99
C ARG A 306 -12.04 7.12 -10.82
N ILE A 307 -12.13 6.15 -9.91
CA ILE A 307 -11.04 5.20 -9.67
C ILE A 307 -11.46 3.76 -9.92
N LYS A 308 -10.48 2.89 -10.16
CA LYS A 308 -10.68 1.45 -10.31
C LYS A 308 -9.57 0.67 -9.62
N LYS A 309 -9.96 -0.43 -8.97
CA LYS A 309 -9.01 -1.39 -8.42
C LYS A 309 -8.40 -2.25 -9.53
N GLY A 310 -7.09 -2.09 -9.76
CA GLY A 310 -6.25 -3.00 -10.53
C GLY A 310 -5.24 -3.72 -9.64
N LYS A 311 -4.04 -3.99 -10.18
CA LYS A 311 -2.86 -4.34 -9.35
C LYS A 311 -2.45 -3.16 -8.46
N GLU A 312 -2.62 -1.95 -9.00
CA GLU A 312 -2.51 -0.67 -8.31
C GLU A 312 -3.85 0.08 -8.49
N CYS A 313 -4.01 1.24 -7.84
CA CYS A 313 -5.22 2.05 -8.02
C CYS A 313 -5.11 2.85 -9.31
N GLU A 314 -6.05 2.66 -10.23
CA GLU A 314 -6.07 3.42 -11.49
C GLU A 314 -7.02 4.61 -11.35
N ILE A 315 -6.60 5.78 -11.84
CA ILE A 315 -7.48 6.94 -11.99
C ILE A 315 -7.95 6.97 -13.43
N HIS A 316 -9.25 6.80 -13.64
CA HIS A 316 -9.87 6.68 -14.97
C HIS A 316 -10.43 8.01 -15.45
N ASP A 317 -10.87 8.86 -14.53
CA ASP A 317 -11.45 10.16 -14.85
C ASP A 317 -11.21 11.16 -13.71
N PHE A 318 -11.16 12.44 -14.07
CA PHE A 318 -11.05 13.56 -13.15
C PHE A 318 -11.78 14.77 -13.75
N ASP A 319 -12.76 15.30 -13.04
CA ASP A 319 -13.57 16.43 -13.51
C ASP A 319 -13.94 17.37 -12.36
N MET A 320 -14.38 18.58 -12.69
CA MET A 320 -14.89 19.57 -11.74
C MET A 320 -16.40 19.71 -11.88
N ILE A 321 -17.11 19.42 -10.79
CA ILE A 321 -18.56 19.58 -10.68
C ILE A 321 -18.83 20.99 -10.15
N SER A 322 -19.32 21.86 -11.03
CA SER A 322 -19.69 23.24 -10.69
C SER A 322 -20.95 23.33 -9.82
N SER A 323 -21.94 22.47 -10.08
CA SER A 323 -23.18 22.41 -9.30
C SER A 323 -23.87 21.06 -9.51
N TYR A 324 -23.99 20.30 -8.44
CA TYR A 324 -24.84 19.12 -8.33
C TYR A 324 -25.95 19.38 -7.33
N SER A 325 -27.20 19.03 -7.69
CA SER A 325 -28.32 19.05 -6.77
C SER A 325 -29.21 17.83 -7.02
N PRO A 326 -29.35 16.91 -6.05
CA PRO A 326 -30.14 15.71 -6.23
C PRO A 326 -31.64 15.98 -6.11
N LYS A 327 -32.03 17.14 -5.59
CA LYS A 327 -33.43 17.54 -5.40
C LYS A 327 -33.79 18.65 -6.36
N LEU A 328 -34.84 18.43 -7.15
CA LEU A 328 -35.36 19.47 -8.03
C LEU A 328 -35.94 20.62 -7.19
N LYS A 329 -35.52 21.86 -7.48
CA LYS A 329 -36.06 23.08 -6.85
C LYS A 329 -37.57 23.24 -7.04
N LYS A 330 -38.12 22.69 -8.12
CA LYS A 330 -39.55 22.64 -8.42
C LYS A 330 -39.96 21.21 -8.73
N LYS A 331 -41.17 20.84 -8.30
CA LYS A 331 -41.77 19.56 -8.62
C LYS A 331 -41.83 19.38 -10.15
N PHE A 332 -41.28 18.27 -10.65
CA PHE A 332 -41.45 17.89 -12.04
C PHE A 332 -42.76 17.11 -12.19
N GLU A 333 -43.66 17.61 -13.02
CA GLU A 333 -44.92 16.94 -13.35
C GLU A 333 -44.84 16.46 -14.80
N PHE A 334 -44.66 15.15 -14.98
CA PHE A 334 -44.72 14.54 -16.30
C PHE A 334 -46.16 14.47 -16.81
N LYS A 335 -46.44 15.10 -17.96
CA LYS A 335 -47.72 15.01 -18.67
C LYS A 335 -47.51 14.32 -20.01
N ASN A 336 -48.13 13.15 -20.20
CA ASN A 336 -48.08 12.42 -21.47
C ASN A 336 -49.11 13.00 -22.44
N ILE A 337 -48.75 14.08 -23.13
CA ILE A 337 -49.66 14.79 -24.05
C ILE A 337 -50.02 13.95 -25.28
N LEU A 338 -49.19 12.96 -25.62
CA LEU A 338 -49.34 12.15 -26.84
C LEU A 338 -50.07 10.82 -26.59
N ASP A 339 -50.53 10.56 -25.36
CA ASP A 339 -51.13 9.28 -24.94
C ASP A 339 -50.30 8.05 -25.35
N ALA A 340 -48.98 8.22 -25.44
CA ALA A 340 -48.08 7.14 -25.83
C ALA A 340 -48.19 5.99 -24.80
N PRO A 341 -48.29 4.72 -25.25
CA PRO A 341 -48.34 3.58 -24.34
C PRO A 341 -47.12 3.60 -23.42
N ARG A 342 -47.34 3.53 -22.09
CA ARG A 342 -46.25 3.60 -21.10
C ARG A 342 -45.15 2.57 -21.38
N GLU A 343 -45.50 1.40 -21.88
CA GLU A 343 -44.58 0.33 -22.27
C GLU A 343 -43.56 0.74 -23.35
N ASN A 344 -43.87 1.71 -24.20
CA ASN A 344 -42.95 2.22 -25.22
C ASN A 344 -42.01 3.31 -24.69
N LEU A 345 -42.33 3.94 -23.54
CA LEU A 345 -41.48 4.96 -22.91
C LEU A 345 -40.34 4.36 -22.08
N TYR A 346 -40.47 3.11 -21.64
CA TYR A 346 -39.46 2.42 -20.79
C TYR A 346 -38.60 1.38 -21.54
N LYS A 347 -38.89 1.09 -22.81
CA LYS A 347 -38.17 0.06 -23.61
C LYS A 347 -36.70 0.38 -23.91
N ASN A 348 -36.25 1.62 -23.73
CA ASN A 348 -34.88 2.06 -24.03
C ASN A 348 -33.96 2.17 -22.81
N ARG A 349 -34.29 1.55 -21.67
CA ARG A 349 -33.34 1.33 -20.58
C ARG A 349 -32.69 -0.05 -20.75
N LYS A 350 -31.68 -0.15 -21.62
CA LYS A 350 -30.70 -1.24 -21.61
C LYS A 350 -29.34 -0.68 -21.26
#